data_AF-A0A2U3CC70-F1
#
_entry.id   AF-A0A2U3CC70-F1
#
_cell.length_a   1.000
_cell.length_b   1.000
_cell.length_c   1.000
_cell.angle_alpha   90.00
_cell.angle_beta   90.00
_cell.angle_gamma   90.00
#
_symmetry.space_group_name_H-M   'P 1'
#
loop_
_entity.id
_entity.type
_entity.pdbx_description
1 polymer ?
#
loop_
_entity_poly.entity_id
_entity_poly.type
_entity_poly.pdbx_seq_one_letter_code
_entity_poly.pdbx_strand_id
1 'polypeptide(L)'
;MEKWKFLVKQKAPLNERLELTRLEELISRVGKERPEITEEEVKQYTVRAKDIAIPFEALPKRKYRLRYVNLLKDSSTVEKPNFRVAIAQIGKSTSGDLLHEFYSEQREGIFLLKKEKVPTVRTRVKELIATANKKGAKIIIFPELAIDLNYHQLLEEIIELANNYKMYIIPGSYHDQETQRNISLVIGPSGILWQQEKHIPAIIHYQGRRFKEGIDVETGQRETIVGITEYGTMAIVICRDFLDMDLRVELKNADPPVDLVFNPAFTPVTEDFKAVHFDARRSIFAYCFFANIAEIGNSFIFTPEREQQERNIPPKEESIIYKDVDLFRLRSERKRWEIEHAKHRPFIQSTRA
;
A
#
# COMPACT_ATOMS: atom_id res chain seq x y z
N MET A 1 -30.22 -45.06 6.59
CA MET A 1 -29.19 -45.50 5.63
C MET A 1 -29.22 -44.72 4.30
N GLU A 2 -29.87 -43.56 4.22
CA GLU A 2 -29.93 -42.71 3.01
C GLU A 2 -28.97 -41.51 3.00
N LYS A 3 -28.20 -41.29 4.08
CA LYS A 3 -27.22 -40.18 4.16
C LYS A 3 -25.90 -40.42 3.43
N TRP A 4 -25.66 -41.63 2.91
CA TRP A 4 -24.37 -42.03 2.30
C TRP A 4 -24.33 -41.94 0.76
N LYS A 5 -25.47 -41.80 0.07
CA LYS A 5 -25.51 -41.64 -1.40
C LYS A 5 -25.07 -40.25 -1.89
N PHE A 6 -24.89 -39.28 -0.99
CA PHE A 6 -24.46 -37.92 -1.34
C PHE A 6 -22.93 -37.76 -1.43
N LEU A 7 -22.16 -38.66 -0.81
CA LEU A 7 -20.69 -38.59 -0.76
C LEU A 7 -19.98 -39.10 -2.03
N VAL A 8 -20.70 -39.75 -2.95
CA VAL A 8 -20.14 -40.33 -4.19
C VAL A 8 -20.10 -39.34 -5.37
N LYS A 9 -20.63 -38.11 -5.22
CA LYS A 9 -20.60 -37.05 -6.25
C LYS A 9 -19.44 -36.05 -6.13
N GLN A 10 -18.37 -36.36 -5.38
CA GLN A 10 -17.21 -35.46 -5.29
C GLN A 10 -16.35 -35.50 -6.57
N LYS A 11 -16.42 -34.43 -7.37
CA LYS A 11 -15.36 -34.06 -8.33
C LYS A 11 -14.20 -33.40 -7.57
N ALA A 12 -12.97 -33.71 -7.96
CA ALA A 12 -11.75 -33.15 -7.39
C ALA A 12 -11.67 -31.61 -7.59
N PRO A 13 -10.95 -30.87 -6.72
CA PRO A 13 -10.87 -29.42 -6.79
C PRO A 13 -10.00 -28.95 -7.96
N LEU A 14 -10.55 -28.03 -8.75
CA LEU A 14 -10.01 -27.46 -9.98
C LEU A 14 -8.98 -26.34 -9.71
N ASN A 15 -7.93 -26.58 -8.90
CA ASN A 15 -6.91 -25.58 -8.58
C ASN A 15 -5.47 -26.04 -8.89
N GLU A 16 -5.28 -26.91 -9.88
CA GLU A 16 -3.97 -27.05 -10.50
C GLU A 16 -3.88 -26.06 -11.67
N ARG A 17 -2.93 -25.13 -11.58
CA ARG A 17 -2.49 -24.29 -12.70
C ARG A 17 -2.06 -25.21 -13.83
N LEU A 18 -2.94 -25.41 -14.81
CA LEU A 18 -2.63 -26.15 -16.02
C LEU A 18 -2.01 -25.17 -17.02
N GLU A 19 -0.68 -25.22 -17.12
CA GLU A 19 -0.05 -24.92 -18.40
C GLU A 19 -0.68 -25.84 -19.45
N LEU A 20 -1.04 -25.30 -20.62
CA LEU A 20 -1.72 -26.03 -21.70
C LEU A 20 -0.98 -27.33 -22.10
N THR A 21 0.34 -27.38 -21.91
CA THR A 21 1.22 -28.54 -22.10
C THR A 21 0.95 -29.71 -21.15
N ARG A 22 0.33 -29.48 -19.98
CA ARG A 22 0.01 -30.52 -18.99
C ARG A 22 -1.43 -31.04 -19.09
N LEU A 23 -2.26 -30.46 -19.96
CA LEU A 23 -3.65 -30.87 -20.14
C LEU A 23 -3.74 -32.29 -20.72
N GLU A 24 -2.86 -32.62 -21.67
CA GLU A 24 -2.79 -33.95 -22.30
C GLU A 24 -2.33 -35.04 -21.30
N GLU A 25 -1.37 -34.72 -20.43
CA GLU A 25 -0.94 -35.62 -19.34
C GLU A 25 -2.04 -35.85 -18.30
N LEU A 26 -2.77 -34.80 -17.92
CA LEU A 26 -3.86 -34.89 -16.96
C LEU A 26 -5.03 -35.71 -17.55
N ILE A 27 -5.32 -35.52 -18.83
CA ILE A 27 -6.31 -36.28 -19.59
C ILE A 27 -5.92 -37.76 -19.68
N SER A 28 -4.64 -38.07 -19.95
CA SER A 28 -4.12 -39.44 -19.98
C SER A 28 -4.23 -40.13 -18.61
N ARG A 29 -3.99 -39.42 -17.51
CA ARG A 29 -4.15 -39.95 -16.15
C ARG A 29 -5.60 -40.20 -15.79
N VAL A 30 -6.51 -39.29 -16.15
CA VAL A 30 -7.96 -39.44 -15.88
C VAL A 30 -8.55 -40.62 -16.65
N GLY A 31 -8.13 -40.85 -17.89
CA GLY A 31 -8.54 -42.03 -18.68
C GLY A 31 -8.03 -43.36 -18.11
N LYS A 32 -6.85 -43.37 -17.48
CA LYS A 32 -6.30 -44.56 -16.79
C LYS A 32 -6.97 -44.85 -15.44
N GLU A 33 -7.36 -43.81 -14.70
CA GLU A 33 -7.96 -43.96 -13.37
C GLU A 33 -9.49 -44.18 -13.40
N ARG A 34 -10.15 -43.91 -14.54
CA ARG A 34 -11.60 -44.12 -14.73
C ARG A 34 -11.89 -44.74 -16.10
N PRO A 35 -11.86 -46.08 -16.23
CA PRO A 35 -12.01 -46.79 -17.51
C PRO A 35 -13.42 -46.67 -18.14
N GLU A 36 -14.37 -46.07 -17.42
CA GLU A 36 -15.74 -45.85 -17.88
C GLU A 36 -15.90 -44.54 -18.67
N ILE A 37 -14.89 -43.66 -18.68
CA ILE A 37 -14.92 -42.42 -19.46
C ILE A 37 -14.36 -42.71 -20.85
N THR A 38 -15.21 -42.60 -21.86
CA THR A 38 -14.84 -42.85 -23.25
C THR A 38 -13.96 -41.75 -23.83
N GLU A 39 -13.13 -42.07 -24.83
CA GLU A 39 -12.30 -41.06 -25.54
C GLU A 39 -13.17 -39.93 -26.14
N GLU A 40 -14.38 -40.24 -26.61
CA GLU A 40 -15.36 -39.26 -27.07
C GLU A 40 -15.80 -38.28 -25.96
N GLU A 41 -16.05 -38.76 -24.73
CA GLU A 41 -16.41 -37.89 -23.61
C GLU A 41 -15.24 -36.99 -23.21
N VAL A 42 -14.01 -37.52 -23.19
CA VAL A 42 -12.80 -36.74 -22.94
C VAL A 42 -12.63 -35.63 -23.98
N LYS A 43 -12.84 -35.93 -25.27
CA LYS A 43 -12.81 -34.93 -26.34
C LYS A 43 -13.89 -33.87 -26.15
N GLN A 44 -15.12 -34.26 -25.79
CA GLN A 44 -16.20 -33.29 -25.51
C GLN A 44 -15.90 -32.40 -24.30
N TYR A 45 -15.31 -32.94 -23.22
CA TYR A 45 -14.87 -32.13 -22.07
C TYR A 45 -13.75 -31.16 -22.44
N THR A 46 -12.83 -31.57 -23.32
CA THR A 46 -11.72 -30.75 -23.78
C THR A 46 -12.20 -29.62 -24.70
N VAL A 47 -13.15 -29.90 -25.60
CA VAL A 47 -13.79 -28.89 -26.44
C VAL A 47 -14.59 -27.89 -25.58
N ARG A 48 -15.42 -28.38 -24.64
CA ARG A 48 -16.11 -27.50 -23.68
C ARG A 48 -15.15 -26.67 -22.82
N ALA A 49 -14.04 -27.23 -22.38
CA ALA A 49 -13.04 -26.50 -21.60
C ALA A 49 -12.37 -25.39 -22.44
N LYS A 50 -12.16 -25.64 -23.74
CA LYS A 50 -11.67 -24.62 -24.69
C LYS A 50 -12.73 -23.56 -25.00
N ASP A 51 -14.01 -23.93 -25.05
CA ASP A 51 -15.12 -22.99 -25.26
C ASP A 51 -15.45 -22.14 -24.01
N ILE A 52 -15.13 -22.64 -22.81
CA ILE A 52 -15.28 -21.94 -21.52
C ILE A 52 -14.00 -21.15 -21.16
N ALA A 53 -12.85 -21.53 -21.73
CA ALA A 53 -11.62 -20.78 -21.58
C ALA A 53 -11.79 -19.43 -22.29
N ILE A 54 -12.06 -18.39 -21.50
CA ILE A 54 -11.88 -17.01 -21.92
C ILE A 54 -10.49 -16.94 -22.58
N PRO A 55 -10.37 -16.50 -23.84
CA PRO A 55 -9.08 -16.36 -24.49
C PRO A 55 -8.15 -15.61 -23.53
N PHE A 56 -6.92 -16.09 -23.31
CA PHE A 56 -6.00 -15.45 -22.37
C PHE A 56 -5.74 -13.97 -22.74
N GLU A 57 -5.94 -13.64 -24.02
CA GLU A 57 -5.89 -12.30 -24.61
C GLU A 57 -7.09 -11.40 -24.23
N ALA A 58 -8.17 -11.96 -23.67
CA ALA A 58 -9.38 -11.27 -23.23
C ALA A 58 -9.44 -11.04 -21.71
N LEU A 59 -8.41 -11.43 -20.95
CA LEU A 59 -8.30 -11.00 -19.56
C LEU A 59 -8.02 -9.49 -19.54
N PRO A 60 -8.81 -8.67 -18.82
CA PRO A 60 -8.56 -7.24 -18.75
C PRO A 60 -7.14 -7.00 -18.22
N LYS A 61 -6.37 -6.17 -18.94
CA LYS A 61 -5.03 -5.77 -18.49
C LYS A 61 -5.12 -5.28 -17.04
N ARG A 62 -4.28 -5.83 -16.16
CA ARG A 62 -4.23 -5.41 -14.76
C ARG A 62 -4.01 -3.90 -14.70
N LYS A 63 -4.85 -3.21 -13.95
CA LYS A 63 -4.80 -1.76 -13.77
C LYS A 63 -3.49 -1.31 -13.13
N TYR A 64 -2.94 -2.14 -12.24
CA TYR A 64 -1.70 -1.89 -11.51
C TYR A 64 -0.62 -2.91 -11.87
N ARG A 65 0.65 -2.50 -11.76
CA ARG A 65 1.84 -3.35 -11.81
C ARG A 65 2.70 -3.05 -10.59
N LEU A 66 3.18 -4.08 -9.92
CA LEU A 66 4.18 -3.93 -8.86
C LEU A 66 5.58 -3.96 -9.47
N ARG A 67 6.38 -2.93 -9.22
CA ARG A 67 7.82 -2.92 -9.53
C ARG A 67 8.62 -3.09 -8.24
N TYR A 68 9.51 -4.08 -8.21
CA TYR A 68 10.32 -4.35 -7.03
C TYR A 68 11.66 -3.62 -7.11
N VAL A 69 12.00 -2.91 -6.04
CA VAL A 69 13.32 -2.30 -5.84
C VAL A 69 13.98 -3.00 -4.66
N ASN A 70 15.01 -3.80 -4.92
CA ASN A 70 15.70 -4.55 -3.87
C ASN A 70 16.96 -3.83 -3.41
N LEU A 71 16.91 -3.19 -2.25
CA LEU A 71 18.01 -2.44 -1.65
C LEU A 71 18.98 -3.33 -0.85
N LEU A 72 18.61 -4.60 -0.63
CA LEU A 72 19.48 -5.60 -0.01
C LEU A 72 20.31 -6.35 -1.04
N LYS A 73 19.89 -6.32 -2.31
CA LYS A 73 20.65 -6.90 -3.41
C LYS A 73 21.98 -6.17 -3.52
N ASP A 74 23.07 -6.93 -3.46
CA ASP A 74 24.45 -6.43 -3.54
C ASP A 74 24.90 -5.56 -2.34
N SER A 75 24.12 -5.54 -1.25
CA SER A 75 24.46 -4.87 0.00
C SER A 75 24.95 -5.86 1.06
N SER A 76 25.83 -5.41 1.96
CA SER A 76 26.19 -6.16 3.18
C SER A 76 25.16 -6.01 4.31
N THR A 77 24.16 -5.15 4.12
CA THR A 77 23.11 -4.90 5.09
C THR A 77 22.19 -6.11 5.22
N VAL A 78 21.92 -6.49 6.47
CA VAL A 78 20.97 -7.56 6.81
C VAL A 78 19.64 -6.97 7.26
N GLU A 79 18.55 -7.71 7.03
CA GLU A 79 17.23 -7.32 7.51
C GLU A 79 17.19 -7.28 9.05
N LYS A 80 16.64 -6.20 9.59
CA LYS A 80 16.49 -5.94 11.02
C LYS A 80 15.12 -6.48 11.45
N PRO A 81 15.06 -7.49 12.35
CA PRO A 81 13.81 -8.11 12.73
C PRO A 81 12.93 -7.18 13.58
N ASN A 82 13.56 -6.25 14.32
CA ASN A 82 12.88 -5.34 15.23
C ASN A 82 13.34 -3.90 14.99
N PHE A 83 12.37 -3.00 14.86
CA PHE A 83 12.62 -1.56 14.70
C PHE A 83 11.37 -0.76 15.07
N ARG A 84 11.52 0.57 15.16
CA ARG A 84 10.42 1.48 15.47
C ARG A 84 10.08 2.34 14.26
N VAL A 85 8.79 2.45 13.96
CA VAL A 85 8.23 3.37 12.96
C VAL A 85 7.52 4.51 13.67
N ALA A 86 7.69 5.73 13.16
CA ALA A 86 7.01 6.92 13.61
C ALA A 86 6.08 7.48 12.52
N ILE A 87 4.89 7.94 12.93
CA ILE A 87 4.01 8.77 12.10
C ILE A 87 4.00 10.17 12.68
N ALA A 88 4.32 11.17 11.86
CA ALA A 88 4.19 12.57 12.21
C ALA A 88 2.90 13.15 11.62
N GLN A 89 2.19 13.93 12.44
CA GLN A 89 1.04 14.74 12.03
C GLN A 89 1.43 16.22 12.17
N ILE A 90 1.46 16.95 11.06
CA ILE A 90 1.89 18.36 10.99
C ILE A 90 1.01 19.18 10.04
N GLY A 91 1.17 20.50 10.04
CA GLY A 91 0.42 21.39 9.16
C GLY A 91 -0.89 21.79 9.80
N LYS A 92 -0.82 22.37 11.00
CA LYS A 92 -1.96 22.98 11.68
C LYS A 92 -2.04 24.46 11.29
N SER A 93 -3.22 24.89 10.86
CA SER A 93 -3.51 26.30 10.61
C SER A 93 -3.77 27.06 11.90
N THR A 94 -3.34 28.32 11.93
CA THR A 94 -3.69 29.28 12.98
C THR A 94 -5.06 29.91 12.73
N SER A 95 -5.43 30.10 11.47
CA SER A 95 -6.73 30.68 11.06
C SER A 95 -7.86 29.65 10.96
N GLY A 96 -7.53 28.36 10.93
CA GLY A 96 -8.46 27.28 10.58
C GLY A 96 -8.61 27.07 9.06
N ASP A 97 -7.90 27.85 8.24
CA ASP A 97 -7.90 27.75 6.78
C ASP A 97 -6.49 27.41 6.29
N LEU A 98 -6.16 26.12 6.41
CA LEU A 98 -4.85 25.61 6.04
C LEU A 98 -4.53 25.84 4.56
N LEU A 99 -5.51 25.69 3.66
CA LEU A 99 -5.26 25.84 2.22
C LEU A 99 -4.78 27.24 1.89
N HIS A 100 -5.48 28.28 2.35
CA HIS A 100 -5.06 29.66 2.07
C HIS A 100 -3.86 30.09 2.93
N GLU A 101 -3.70 29.54 4.14
CA GLU A 101 -2.59 29.91 5.00
C GLU A 101 -1.27 29.33 4.50
N PHE A 102 -1.23 28.05 4.14
CA PHE A 102 -0.01 27.33 3.84
C PHE A 102 0.29 27.24 2.35
N TYR A 103 -0.72 27.23 1.49
CA TYR A 103 -0.54 26.86 0.09
C TYR A 103 -0.90 27.97 -0.88
N SER A 104 -0.18 27.98 -2.00
CA SER A 104 -0.50 28.77 -3.18
C SER A 104 -0.89 27.82 -4.30
N GLU A 105 -2.03 28.08 -4.93
CA GLU A 105 -2.44 27.36 -6.13
C GLU A 105 -1.74 28.00 -7.33
N GLN A 106 -0.84 27.26 -7.98
CA GLN A 106 -0.11 27.76 -9.15
C GLN A 106 -0.88 27.56 -10.44
N ARG A 107 -1.62 26.46 -10.51
CA ARG A 107 -2.53 26.04 -11.59
C ARG A 107 -3.70 25.32 -10.96
N GLU A 108 -4.80 25.19 -11.69
CA GLU A 108 -6.02 24.53 -11.19
C GLU A 108 -5.68 23.16 -10.57
N GLY A 109 -5.86 23.05 -9.26
CA GLY A 109 -5.61 21.85 -8.47
C GLY A 109 -4.15 21.52 -8.14
N ILE A 110 -3.19 22.39 -8.44
CA ILE A 110 -1.76 22.25 -8.10
C ILE A 110 -1.37 23.21 -6.99
N PHE A 111 -1.22 22.66 -5.79
CA PHE A 111 -0.82 23.38 -4.59
C PHE A 111 0.68 23.28 -4.29
N LEU A 112 1.29 24.41 -3.99
CA LEU A 112 2.66 24.51 -3.48
C LEU A 112 2.68 25.21 -2.13
N LEU A 113 3.62 24.83 -1.27
CA LEU A 113 3.83 25.53 -0.01
C LEU A 113 4.26 26.97 -0.30
N LYS A 114 3.64 27.92 0.37
CA LYS A 114 4.00 29.34 0.26
C LYS A 114 5.42 29.56 0.77
N LYS A 115 6.19 30.39 0.05
CA LYS A 115 7.63 30.62 0.35
C LYS A 115 7.86 31.10 1.78
N GLU A 116 6.97 31.96 2.29
CA GLU A 116 7.01 32.48 3.66
C GLU A 116 6.73 31.41 4.74
N LYS A 117 6.11 30.28 4.38
CA LYS A 117 5.83 29.17 5.30
C LYS A 117 6.95 28.13 5.32
N VAL A 118 7.85 28.14 4.34
CA VAL A 118 8.98 27.20 4.24
C VAL A 118 9.85 27.19 5.51
N PRO A 119 10.27 28.33 6.11
CA PRO A 119 11.09 28.30 7.32
C PRO A 119 10.40 27.62 8.52
N THR A 120 9.09 27.84 8.66
CA THR A 120 8.29 27.24 9.73
C THR A 120 8.16 25.73 9.55
N VAL A 121 7.80 25.28 8.35
CA VAL A 121 7.72 23.85 8.02
C VAL A 121 9.07 23.18 8.20
N ARG A 122 10.14 23.79 7.68
CA ARG A 122 11.52 23.30 7.82
C ARG A 122 11.91 23.07 9.28
N THR A 123 11.67 24.06 10.14
CA THR A 123 11.98 23.97 11.58
C THR A 123 11.20 22.82 12.22
N ARG A 124 9.90 22.74 11.92
CA ARG A 124 9.03 21.71 12.49
C ARG A 124 9.39 20.29 12.06
N VAL A 125 9.73 20.12 10.78
CA VAL A 125 10.18 18.84 10.22
C VAL A 125 11.48 18.39 10.89
N LYS A 126 12.45 19.29 11.05
CA LYS A 126 13.71 19.03 11.76
C LYS A 126 13.48 18.55 13.19
N GLU A 127 12.63 19.26 13.94
CA GLU A 127 12.29 18.91 15.32
C GLU A 127 11.68 17.52 15.44
N LEU A 128 10.73 17.18 14.55
CA LEU A 128 10.03 15.91 14.59
C LEU A 128 10.93 14.73 14.17
N ILE A 129 11.77 14.92 13.16
CA ILE A 129 12.79 13.94 12.78
C ILE A 129 13.75 13.69 13.95
N ALA A 130 14.27 14.76 14.57
CA ALA A 130 15.16 14.65 15.73
C ALA A 130 14.47 13.96 16.92
N THR A 131 13.20 14.28 17.17
CA THR A 131 12.38 13.65 18.22
C THR A 131 12.17 12.16 17.94
N ALA A 132 11.87 11.79 16.70
CA ALA A 132 11.73 10.40 16.28
C ALA A 132 13.03 9.61 16.48
N ASN A 133 14.16 10.18 16.04
CA ASN A 133 15.48 9.58 16.24
C ASN A 133 15.81 9.42 17.73
N LYS A 134 15.56 10.44 18.56
CA LYS A 134 15.75 10.36 20.03
C LYS A 134 14.92 9.23 20.67
N LYS A 135 13.77 8.91 20.08
CA LYS A 135 12.91 7.80 20.50
C LYS A 135 13.27 6.47 19.82
N GLY A 136 14.36 6.41 19.06
CA GLY A 136 14.87 5.21 18.42
C GLY A 136 14.13 4.80 17.14
N ALA A 137 13.30 5.68 16.56
CA ALA A 137 12.63 5.39 15.30
C ALA A 137 13.65 5.23 14.16
N LYS A 138 13.42 4.23 13.32
CA LYS A 138 14.21 3.95 12.12
C LYS A 138 13.52 4.39 10.84
N ILE A 139 12.20 4.59 10.90
CA ILE A 139 11.41 5.14 9.81
C ILE A 139 10.52 6.24 10.39
N ILE A 140 10.42 7.38 9.71
CA ILE A 140 9.40 8.41 9.97
C ILE A 140 8.65 8.73 8.68
N ILE A 141 7.32 8.85 8.77
CA ILE A 141 6.48 9.33 7.68
C ILE A 141 5.75 10.62 8.04
N PHE A 142 5.63 11.51 7.07
CA PHE A 142 4.85 12.75 7.12
C PHE A 142 3.64 12.71 6.17
N PRO A 143 2.67 13.62 6.34
CA PRO A 143 1.47 13.69 5.50
C PRO A 143 1.75 14.18 4.07
N GLU A 144 0.83 13.87 3.17
CA GLU A 144 0.81 14.44 1.82
C GLU A 144 0.69 15.98 1.86
N LEU A 145 1.37 16.64 0.92
CA LEU A 145 1.52 18.09 0.74
C LEU A 145 2.17 18.85 1.91
N ALA A 146 2.42 18.19 3.05
CA ALA A 146 2.94 18.88 4.23
C ALA A 146 4.37 19.40 4.06
N ILE A 147 5.19 18.71 3.25
CA ILE A 147 6.58 19.06 2.97
C ILE A 147 6.75 19.18 1.47
N ASP A 148 7.05 20.39 1.01
CA ASP A 148 7.20 20.70 -0.41
C ASP A 148 8.68 20.64 -0.85
N LEU A 149 9.03 19.59 -1.60
CA LEU A 149 10.40 19.34 -2.02
C LEU A 149 10.81 20.10 -3.29
N ASN A 150 9.94 20.95 -3.87
CA ASN A 150 10.38 21.93 -4.86
C ASN A 150 11.37 22.95 -4.25
N TYR A 151 11.35 23.11 -2.92
CA TYR A 151 12.35 23.88 -2.19
C TYR A 151 13.58 23.02 -1.89
N HIS A 152 14.60 23.09 -2.75
CA HIS A 152 15.79 22.23 -2.69
C HIS A 152 16.45 22.13 -1.30
N GLN A 153 16.48 23.23 -0.54
CA GLN A 153 16.98 23.26 0.83
C GLN A 153 16.29 22.27 1.78
N LEU A 154 14.99 21.99 1.60
CA LEU A 154 14.26 20.99 2.39
C LEU A 154 14.73 19.58 2.04
N LEU A 155 14.94 19.30 0.75
CA LEU A 155 15.42 18.00 0.29
C LEU A 155 16.84 17.72 0.79
N GLU A 156 17.77 18.66 0.59
CA GLU A 156 19.17 18.52 1.04
C GLU A 156 19.24 18.25 2.55
N GLU A 157 18.47 18.99 3.35
CA GLU A 157 18.47 18.80 4.80
C GLU A 157 17.84 17.49 5.24
N ILE A 158 16.77 17.03 4.57
CA ILE A 158 16.17 15.74 4.87
C ILE A 158 17.16 14.61 4.53
N ILE A 159 17.89 14.72 3.42
CA ILE A 159 18.97 13.77 3.06
C ILE A 159 20.07 13.77 4.13
N GLU A 160 20.51 14.95 4.57
CA GLU A 160 21.50 15.09 5.63
C GLU A 160 21.04 14.44 6.94
N LEU A 161 19.79 14.69 7.35
CA LEU A 161 19.20 14.11 8.55
C LEU A 161 19.05 12.58 8.44
N ALA A 162 18.64 12.06 7.29
CA ALA A 162 18.56 10.63 7.03
C ALA A 162 19.94 9.96 7.16
N ASN A 163 20.99 10.61 6.65
CA ASN A 163 22.37 10.15 6.81
C ASN A 163 22.86 10.22 8.26
N ASN A 164 22.67 11.35 8.93
CA ASN A 164 23.16 11.60 10.28
C ASN A 164 22.48 10.67 11.30
N TYR A 165 21.18 10.43 11.16
CA TYR A 165 20.41 9.58 12.08
C TYR A 165 20.30 8.13 11.65
N LYS A 166 20.88 7.77 10.48
CA LYS A 166 20.82 6.42 9.90
C LYS A 166 19.37 5.89 9.88
N MET A 167 18.46 6.69 9.35
CA MET A 167 17.02 6.44 9.34
C MET A 167 16.43 6.64 7.94
N TYR A 168 15.27 6.04 7.70
CA TYR A 168 14.47 6.31 6.51
C TYR A 168 13.46 7.41 6.82
N ILE A 169 13.35 8.37 5.91
CA ILE A 169 12.45 9.51 6.01
C ILE A 169 11.57 9.48 4.77
N ILE A 170 10.26 9.43 5.00
CA ILE A 170 9.24 9.57 3.97
C ILE A 170 8.60 10.94 4.19
N PRO A 171 8.97 11.99 3.43
CA PRO A 171 8.50 13.36 3.65
C PRO A 171 7.00 13.57 3.41
N GLY A 172 6.26 12.50 3.14
CA GLY A 172 4.92 12.55 2.59
C GLY A 172 5.00 12.57 1.08
N SER A 173 4.21 13.43 0.46
CA SER A 173 4.26 13.65 -0.98
C SER A 173 4.06 15.13 -1.30
N TYR A 174 4.45 15.57 -2.49
CA TYR A 174 4.35 16.96 -2.93
C TYR A 174 3.97 17.02 -4.40
N HIS A 175 3.41 18.15 -4.85
CA HIS A 175 3.21 18.39 -6.27
C HIS A 175 4.49 18.88 -6.90
N ASP A 176 5.07 18.08 -7.78
CA ASP A 176 6.28 18.43 -8.49
C ASP A 176 5.99 19.43 -9.61
N GLN A 177 6.69 20.57 -9.59
CA GLN A 177 6.43 21.66 -10.53
C GLN A 177 6.80 21.32 -11.98
N GLU A 178 7.78 20.44 -12.18
CA GLU A 178 8.27 20.12 -13.52
C GLU A 178 7.36 19.09 -14.20
N THR A 179 7.04 18.01 -13.49
CA THR A 179 6.25 16.89 -14.02
C THR A 179 4.75 17.05 -13.81
N GLN A 180 4.33 18.00 -12.96
CA GLN A 180 2.93 18.18 -12.53
C GLN A 180 2.34 16.94 -11.87
N ARG A 181 3.18 16.06 -11.30
CA ARG A 181 2.76 14.84 -10.61
C ARG A 181 2.78 15.02 -9.11
N ASN A 182 2.01 14.21 -8.38
CA ASN A 182 2.15 14.11 -6.94
C ASN A 182 3.11 12.97 -6.59
N ILE A 183 4.22 13.33 -5.96
CA ILE A 183 5.41 12.48 -5.81
C ILE A 183 5.73 12.29 -4.33
N SER A 184 5.93 11.05 -3.91
CA SER A 184 6.50 10.69 -2.62
C SER A 184 7.90 10.13 -2.80
N LEU A 185 8.87 10.64 -2.04
CA LEU A 185 10.23 10.11 -2.00
C LEU A 185 10.43 9.25 -0.75
N VAL A 186 11.21 8.19 -0.88
CA VAL A 186 11.77 7.48 0.26
C VAL A 186 13.26 7.79 0.33
N ILE A 187 13.67 8.47 1.41
CA ILE A 187 15.02 8.97 1.60
C ILE A 187 15.68 8.16 2.71
N GLY A 188 16.84 7.60 2.43
CA GLY A 188 17.64 6.84 3.38
C GLY A 188 19.03 7.44 3.59
N PRO A 189 19.91 6.74 4.32
CA PRO A 189 21.24 7.25 4.64
C PRO A 189 22.13 7.51 3.40
N SER A 190 21.84 6.86 2.28
CA SER A 190 22.54 7.03 1.01
C SER A 190 21.89 8.04 0.06
N GLY A 191 20.87 8.77 0.50
CA GLY A 191 20.09 9.70 -0.33
C GLY A 191 18.72 9.16 -0.72
N ILE A 192 18.20 9.55 -1.88
CA ILE A 192 16.90 9.10 -2.38
C ILE A 192 17.02 7.62 -2.79
N LEU A 193 16.20 6.77 -2.18
CA LEU A 193 16.19 5.33 -2.43
C LEU A 193 15.25 4.97 -3.58
N TRP A 194 14.05 5.54 -3.59
CA TRP A 194 13.10 5.45 -4.71
C TRP A 194 12.02 6.53 -4.61
N GLN A 195 11.19 6.59 -5.65
CA GLN A 195 10.09 7.52 -5.83
C GLN A 195 8.78 6.76 -6.09
N GLN A 196 7.68 7.18 -5.47
CA GLN A 196 6.32 6.72 -5.80
C GLN A 196 5.48 7.89 -6.33
N GLU A 197 4.80 7.68 -7.44
CA GLU A 197 3.83 8.63 -7.98
C GLU A 197 2.42 8.29 -7.52
N LYS A 198 1.57 9.31 -7.36
CA LYS A 198 0.16 9.13 -7.07
C LYS A 198 -0.59 8.72 -8.33
N HIS A 199 -1.51 7.77 -8.20
CA HIS A 199 -2.24 7.21 -9.34
C HIS A 199 -3.61 7.81 -9.56
N ILE A 200 -4.25 8.30 -8.48
CA ILE A 200 -5.63 8.77 -8.49
C ILE A 200 -5.69 10.16 -7.90
N PRO A 201 -6.06 11.19 -8.71
CA PRO A 201 -6.27 12.53 -8.19
C PRO A 201 -7.40 12.54 -7.17
N ALA A 202 -7.21 13.24 -6.06
CA ALA A 202 -8.21 13.41 -5.03
C ALA A 202 -9.23 14.49 -5.39
N ILE A 203 -10.44 14.35 -4.85
CA ILE A 203 -11.43 15.42 -4.80
C ILE A 203 -11.58 15.81 -3.34
N ILE A 204 -11.13 17.02 -3.02
CA ILE A 204 -11.08 17.53 -1.65
C ILE A 204 -12.27 18.46 -1.46
N HIS A 205 -13.11 18.15 -0.46
CA HIS A 205 -14.15 19.04 0.02
C HIS A 205 -13.67 19.71 1.30
N TYR A 206 -13.26 20.98 1.22
CA TYR A 206 -12.74 21.73 2.36
C TYR A 206 -13.51 23.05 2.50
N GLN A 207 -14.10 23.29 3.67
CA GLN A 207 -14.87 24.51 3.99
C GLN A 207 -15.92 24.88 2.92
N GLY A 208 -16.67 23.88 2.43
CA GLY A 208 -17.72 24.10 1.43
C GLY A 208 -17.21 24.30 -0.01
N ARG A 209 -15.90 24.32 -0.23
CA ARG A 209 -15.29 24.33 -1.57
C ARG A 209 -14.90 22.92 -1.99
N ARG A 210 -15.11 22.63 -3.27
CA ARG A 210 -14.70 21.38 -3.91
C ARG A 210 -13.51 21.68 -4.81
N PHE A 211 -12.38 21.05 -4.51
CA PHE A 211 -11.17 21.11 -5.33
C PHE A 211 -10.91 19.75 -5.92
N LYS A 212 -10.66 19.69 -7.22
CA LYS A 212 -10.10 18.50 -7.86
C LYS A 212 -8.60 18.73 -7.98
N GLU A 213 -7.82 17.78 -7.51
CA GLU A 213 -6.37 17.81 -7.68
C GLU A 213 -6.03 17.79 -9.18
N GLY A 214 -5.13 18.67 -9.58
CA GLY A 214 -4.79 18.97 -10.98
C GLY A 214 -3.59 18.22 -11.50
N ILE A 215 -3.25 17.10 -10.86
CA ILE A 215 -2.02 16.36 -11.16
C ILE A 215 -2.16 15.56 -12.46
N ASP A 216 -1.04 15.43 -13.15
CA ASP A 216 -0.89 14.49 -14.25
C ASP A 216 -0.81 13.07 -13.70
N VAL A 217 -1.52 12.14 -14.34
CA VAL A 217 -1.54 10.73 -13.98
C VAL A 217 -1.29 9.85 -15.18
N GLU A 218 -0.63 8.71 -14.95
CA GLU A 218 -0.37 7.74 -16.00
C GLU A 218 -1.69 7.18 -16.57
N THR A 219 -1.82 7.22 -17.89
CA THR A 219 -3.02 6.76 -18.63
C THR A 219 -2.99 5.25 -18.93
N GLY A 220 -1.87 4.60 -18.61
CA GLY A 220 -1.63 3.17 -18.83
C GLY A 220 -1.73 2.32 -17.55
N GLN A 221 -0.91 1.28 -17.50
CA GLN A 221 -0.80 0.43 -16.32
C GLN A 221 -0.01 1.14 -15.24
N ARG A 222 -0.67 1.45 -14.12
CA ARG A 222 -0.13 2.22 -13.00
C ARG A 222 0.94 1.44 -12.26
N GLU A 223 2.13 2.01 -12.11
CA GLU A 223 3.24 1.36 -11.42
C GLU A 223 3.30 1.71 -9.93
N THR A 224 3.23 0.70 -9.07
CA THR A 224 3.49 0.85 -7.62
C THR A 224 4.81 0.19 -7.25
N ILE A 225 5.69 0.94 -6.60
CA ILE A 225 6.98 0.43 -6.16
C ILE A 225 6.85 -0.30 -4.83
N VAL A 226 7.41 -1.51 -4.80
CA VAL A 226 7.60 -2.30 -3.58
C VAL A 226 9.09 -2.37 -3.28
N GLY A 227 9.51 -1.67 -2.22
CA GLY A 227 10.89 -1.61 -1.77
C GLY A 227 11.22 -2.77 -0.83
N ILE A 228 12.21 -3.59 -1.15
CA ILE A 228 12.75 -4.62 -0.26
C ILE A 228 13.95 -4.00 0.46
N THR A 229 13.82 -3.81 1.76
CA THR A 229 14.75 -2.99 2.57
C THR A 229 15.24 -3.73 3.80
N GLU A 230 16.18 -3.12 4.53
CA GLU A 230 16.61 -3.65 5.83
C GLU A 230 15.52 -3.61 6.90
N TYR A 231 14.39 -2.95 6.65
CA TYR A 231 13.23 -2.86 7.54
C TYR A 231 12.01 -3.63 6.99
N GLY A 232 12.23 -4.58 6.08
CA GLY A 232 11.18 -5.38 5.46
C GLY A 232 10.71 -4.86 4.11
N THR A 233 9.64 -5.46 3.59
CA THR A 233 9.04 -5.12 2.30
C THR A 233 8.04 -3.97 2.48
N MET A 234 8.28 -2.85 1.79
CA MET A 234 7.57 -1.59 1.98
C MET A 234 6.84 -1.15 0.71
N ALA A 235 5.63 -0.61 0.87
CA ALA A 235 4.93 0.11 -0.19
C ALA A 235 4.51 1.51 0.30
N ILE A 236 4.66 2.51 -0.57
CA ILE A 236 4.05 3.82 -0.39
C ILE A 236 2.81 3.87 -1.26
N VAL A 237 1.68 4.27 -0.69
CA VAL A 237 0.41 4.40 -1.42
C VAL A 237 -0.14 5.76 -1.08
N ILE A 238 -0.25 6.69 -2.04
CA ILE A 238 -0.49 8.10 -1.70
C ILE A 238 -2.01 8.36 -1.60
N CYS A 239 -2.46 8.74 -0.41
CA CYS A 239 -3.82 9.18 -0.12
C CYS A 239 -4.90 8.29 -0.77
N ARG A 240 -5.63 8.84 -1.75
CA ARG A 240 -6.76 8.21 -2.46
C ARG A 240 -6.40 6.87 -3.09
N ASP A 241 -5.14 6.65 -3.45
CA ASP A 241 -4.69 5.38 -4.05
C ASP A 241 -5.01 4.19 -3.16
N PHE A 242 -4.94 4.36 -1.83
CA PHE A 242 -5.17 3.26 -0.90
C PHE A 242 -6.65 2.87 -0.80
N LEU A 243 -7.56 3.76 -1.20
CA LEU A 243 -8.99 3.44 -1.29
C LEU A 243 -9.31 2.57 -2.51
N ASP A 244 -8.41 2.51 -3.50
CA ASP A 244 -8.57 1.67 -4.69
C ASP A 244 -8.41 0.19 -4.35
N MET A 245 -9.48 -0.59 -4.58
CA MET A 245 -9.48 -2.01 -4.28
C MET A 245 -8.51 -2.79 -5.17
N ASP A 246 -8.34 -2.40 -6.44
CA ASP A 246 -7.48 -3.13 -7.38
C ASP A 246 -6.02 -3.05 -6.91
N LEU A 247 -5.59 -1.88 -6.42
CA LEU A 247 -4.26 -1.72 -5.85
C LEU A 247 -4.07 -2.57 -4.59
N ARG A 248 -5.05 -2.58 -3.67
CA ARG A 248 -4.98 -3.42 -2.46
C ARG A 248 -4.92 -4.92 -2.81
N VAL A 249 -5.60 -5.34 -3.87
CA VAL A 249 -5.52 -6.72 -4.39
C VAL A 249 -4.13 -7.04 -4.91
N GLU A 250 -3.49 -6.15 -5.68
CA GLU A 250 -2.11 -6.37 -6.11
C GLU A 250 -1.15 -6.43 -4.91
N LEU A 251 -1.26 -5.50 -3.94
CA LEU A 251 -0.41 -5.50 -2.73
C LEU A 251 -0.59 -6.76 -1.89
N LYS A 252 -1.83 -7.26 -1.76
CA LYS A 252 -2.11 -8.54 -1.09
C LYS A 252 -1.40 -9.73 -1.76
N ASN A 253 -1.29 -9.70 -3.08
CA ASN A 253 -0.68 -10.77 -3.88
C ASN A 253 0.79 -10.50 -4.22
N ALA A 254 1.42 -9.52 -3.57
CA ALA A 254 2.83 -9.22 -3.77
C ALA A 254 3.72 -10.40 -3.34
N ASP A 255 4.82 -10.59 -4.05
CA ASP A 255 5.83 -11.61 -3.76
C ASP A 255 7.23 -11.00 -3.98
N PRO A 256 8.02 -10.75 -2.90
CA PRO A 256 7.71 -11.07 -1.51
C PRO A 256 6.53 -10.26 -0.95
N PRO A 257 5.79 -10.78 0.05
CA PRO A 257 4.61 -10.07 0.56
C PRO A 257 4.98 -8.78 1.27
N VAL A 258 4.12 -7.78 1.15
CA VAL A 258 4.32 -6.46 1.77
C VAL A 258 4.18 -6.55 3.28
N ASP A 259 5.15 -6.02 4.01
CA ASP A 259 5.15 -5.99 5.47
C ASP A 259 4.65 -4.65 6.02
N LEU A 260 5.00 -3.55 5.35
CA LEU A 260 4.65 -2.19 5.73
C LEU A 260 3.97 -1.45 4.58
N VAL A 261 2.80 -0.88 4.84
CA VAL A 261 2.13 0.05 3.93
C VAL A 261 2.08 1.43 4.56
N PHE A 262 2.60 2.40 3.82
CA PHE A 262 2.65 3.80 4.23
C PHE A 262 1.70 4.63 3.37
N ASN A 263 0.74 5.29 4.01
CA ASN A 263 -0.27 6.13 3.37
C ASN A 263 -0.15 7.58 3.84
N PRO A 264 0.70 8.39 3.18
CA PRO A 264 0.69 9.83 3.37
C PRO A 264 -0.58 10.40 2.73
N ALA A 265 -1.29 11.26 3.45
CA ALA A 265 -2.60 11.76 3.04
C ALA A 265 -2.85 13.22 3.41
N PHE A 266 -3.63 13.88 2.57
CA PHE A 266 -4.31 15.13 2.84
C PHE A 266 -5.79 14.91 2.52
N THR A 267 -6.58 14.53 3.52
CA THR A 267 -7.99 14.15 3.27
C THR A 267 -8.90 14.47 4.44
N PRO A 268 -10.08 15.12 4.19
CA PRO A 268 -11.12 15.32 5.20
C PRO A 268 -11.93 14.04 5.49
N VAL A 269 -11.88 13.04 4.61
CA VAL A 269 -12.74 11.85 4.67
C VAL A 269 -12.09 10.74 5.51
N THR A 270 -11.79 11.03 6.77
CA THR A 270 -10.94 10.16 7.60
C THR A 270 -11.58 8.82 7.98
N GLU A 271 -12.92 8.72 8.03
CA GLU A 271 -13.63 7.48 8.37
C GLU A 271 -13.49 6.40 7.29
N ASP A 272 -13.57 6.76 6.00
CA ASP A 272 -13.37 5.82 4.90
C ASP A 272 -11.95 5.24 4.93
N PHE A 273 -10.96 6.10 5.20
CA PHE A 273 -9.57 5.68 5.37
C PHE A 273 -9.40 4.76 6.58
N LYS A 274 -10.03 5.08 7.71
CA LYS A 274 -10.02 4.25 8.91
C LYS A 274 -10.59 2.86 8.62
N ALA A 275 -11.76 2.77 8.00
CA ALA A 275 -12.39 1.51 7.64
C ALA A 275 -11.54 0.67 6.68
N VAL A 276 -10.99 1.31 5.64
CA VAL A 276 -10.15 0.64 4.64
C VAL A 276 -8.83 0.15 5.23
N HIS A 277 -8.13 0.95 6.04
CA HIS A 277 -6.89 0.51 6.68
C HIS A 277 -7.14 -0.57 7.72
N PHE A 278 -8.28 -0.48 8.42
CA PHE A 278 -8.72 -1.55 9.29
C PHE A 278 -8.84 -2.85 8.48
N ASP A 279 -9.63 -2.90 7.40
CA ASP A 279 -9.74 -4.13 6.60
C ASP A 279 -8.39 -4.59 6.01
N ALA A 280 -7.64 -3.66 5.41
CA ALA A 280 -6.37 -3.92 4.72
C ALA A 280 -5.32 -4.58 5.61
N ARG A 281 -5.25 -4.23 6.91
CA ARG A 281 -4.26 -4.80 7.84
C ARG A 281 -4.32 -6.32 7.89
N ARG A 282 -5.49 -6.94 7.65
CA ARG A 282 -5.65 -8.41 7.64
C ARG A 282 -5.75 -8.98 6.23
N SER A 283 -6.33 -8.25 5.28
CA SER A 283 -6.45 -8.75 3.92
C SER A 283 -5.12 -8.74 3.17
N ILE A 284 -4.26 -7.73 3.41
CA ILE A 284 -2.85 -7.68 2.98
C ILE A 284 -1.93 -8.35 4.02
N PHE A 285 -2.37 -8.41 5.29
CA PHE A 285 -1.58 -8.87 6.42
C PHE A 285 -0.28 -8.06 6.60
N ALA A 286 -0.42 -6.74 6.74
CA ALA A 286 0.68 -5.78 6.84
C ALA A 286 0.41 -4.75 7.95
N TYR A 287 1.46 -4.12 8.45
CA TYR A 287 1.31 -2.89 9.25
C TYR A 287 0.92 -1.75 8.33
N CYS A 288 -0.15 -1.04 8.65
CA CYS A 288 -0.66 0.08 7.86
C CYS A 288 -0.50 1.38 8.65
N PHE A 289 0.25 2.33 8.08
CA PHE A 289 0.57 3.62 8.68
C PHE A 289 -0.12 4.74 7.90
N PHE A 290 -1.04 5.44 8.53
CA PHE A 290 -1.77 6.56 7.93
C PHE A 290 -1.31 7.89 8.53
N ALA A 291 -0.69 8.74 7.72
CA ALA A 291 -0.19 10.05 8.11
C ALA A 291 -1.03 11.14 7.44
N ASN A 292 -1.86 11.85 8.21
CA ASN A 292 -2.74 12.89 7.70
C ASN A 292 -2.32 14.27 8.21
N ILE A 293 -2.69 15.30 7.47
CA ILE A 293 -2.37 16.70 7.81
C ILE A 293 -3.04 17.11 9.13
N ALA A 294 -2.34 17.80 10.01
CA ALA A 294 -2.79 18.09 11.39
C ALA A 294 -4.08 18.90 11.46
N GLU A 295 -4.32 19.79 10.51
CA GLU A 295 -5.56 20.55 10.42
C GLU A 295 -6.81 19.67 10.41
N ILE A 296 -6.69 18.48 9.82
CA ILE A 296 -7.75 17.48 9.72
C ILE A 296 -7.53 16.37 10.75
N GLY A 297 -6.28 15.96 10.91
CA GLY A 297 -5.77 14.95 11.82
C GLY A 297 -6.28 13.54 11.57
N ASN A 298 -6.45 12.79 12.67
CA ASN A 298 -6.74 11.37 12.65
C ASN A 298 -5.65 10.55 11.93
N SER A 299 -4.38 10.92 12.08
CA SER A 299 -3.29 9.99 11.75
C SER A 299 -3.37 8.78 12.66
N PHE A 300 -3.22 7.56 12.13
CA PHE A 300 -3.37 6.33 12.91
C PHE A 300 -2.48 5.18 12.42
N ILE A 301 -2.35 4.17 13.28
CA ILE A 301 -1.63 2.93 12.97
C ILE A 301 -2.57 1.74 13.14
N PHE A 302 -2.65 0.90 12.11
CA PHE A 302 -3.32 -0.40 12.19
C PHE A 302 -2.34 -1.56 12.04
N THR A 303 -2.51 -2.57 12.89
CA THR A 303 -1.64 -3.74 12.98
C THR A 303 -2.45 -5.02 12.75
N PRO A 304 -1.87 -6.06 12.12
CA PRO A 304 -2.54 -7.34 11.91
C PRO A 304 -2.74 -8.14 13.21
N GLU A 305 -1.88 -7.90 14.20
CA GLU A 305 -1.86 -8.51 15.53
C GLU A 305 -3.24 -8.44 16.23
N ARG A 306 -3.57 -9.46 17.02
CA ARG A 306 -4.86 -9.53 17.75
C ARG A 306 -4.97 -8.50 18.88
N GLU A 307 -3.85 -8.15 19.50
CA GLU A 307 -3.79 -7.16 20.58
C GLU A 307 -3.94 -5.76 19.98
N GLN A 308 -5.17 -5.28 19.95
CA GLN A 308 -5.50 -3.97 19.40
C GLN A 308 -5.17 -2.89 20.42
N GLN A 309 -4.29 -1.96 20.03
CA GLN A 309 -4.26 -0.63 20.61
C GLN A 309 -4.49 0.36 19.49
N GLU A 310 -5.64 1.03 19.52
CA GLU A 310 -5.85 2.19 18.68
C GLU A 310 -4.83 3.26 19.06
N ARG A 311 -4.06 3.70 18.08
CA ARG A 311 -3.08 4.77 18.21
C ARG A 311 -3.43 5.81 17.18
N ASN A 312 -3.99 6.91 17.63
CA ASN A 312 -4.36 8.02 16.77
C ASN A 312 -3.89 9.36 17.33
N ILE A 313 -3.70 10.33 16.44
CA ILE A 313 -3.50 11.73 16.79
C ILE A 313 -4.79 12.47 16.42
N PRO A 314 -5.44 13.20 17.35
CA PRO A 314 -6.70 13.87 17.06
C PRO A 314 -6.53 15.04 16.06
N PRO A 315 -7.64 15.54 15.48
CA PRO A 315 -7.63 16.76 14.67
C PRO A 315 -7.06 17.97 15.42
N LYS A 316 -6.45 18.90 14.67
CA LYS A 316 -5.86 20.15 15.20
C LYS A 316 -4.73 19.94 16.20
N GLU A 317 -4.11 18.78 16.22
CA GLU A 317 -2.93 18.48 17.04
C GLU A 317 -1.73 18.15 16.14
N GLU A 318 -0.57 18.75 16.43
CA GLU A 318 0.69 18.31 15.81
C GLU A 318 1.45 17.42 16.76
N SER A 319 1.64 16.16 16.40
CA SER A 319 2.22 15.16 17.29
C SER A 319 2.88 14.03 16.50
N ILE A 320 3.44 13.08 17.25
CA ILE A 320 4.11 11.90 16.71
C ILE A 320 3.67 10.66 17.48
N ILE A 321 3.26 9.62 16.76
CA ILE A 321 2.91 8.32 17.34
C ILE A 321 3.85 7.24 16.80
N TYR A 322 4.03 6.17 17.57
CA TYR A 322 5.04 5.15 17.30
C TYR A 322 4.45 3.74 17.28
N LYS A 323 5.09 2.86 16.51
CA LYS A 323 4.91 1.40 16.58
C LYS A 323 6.24 0.69 16.51
N ASP A 324 6.49 -0.13 17.52
CA ASP A 324 7.53 -1.16 17.47
C ASP A 324 7.04 -2.29 16.57
N VAL A 325 7.82 -2.56 15.53
CA VAL A 325 7.58 -3.57 14.51
C VAL A 325 8.46 -4.79 14.83
N ASP A 326 7.84 -5.97 14.80
CA ASP A 326 8.50 -7.28 14.86
C ASP A 326 8.16 -8.04 13.57
N LEU A 327 9.08 -8.03 12.60
CA LEU A 327 8.87 -8.67 11.30
C LEU A 327 8.75 -10.19 11.43
N PHE A 328 9.47 -10.79 12.36
CA PHE A 328 9.44 -12.23 12.56
C PHE A 328 8.06 -12.66 13.05
N ARG A 329 7.52 -11.95 14.05
CA ARG A 329 6.16 -12.18 14.55
C ARG A 329 5.12 -11.94 13.46
N LEU A 330 5.20 -10.82 12.74
CA LEU A 330 4.31 -10.49 11.63
C LEU A 330 4.22 -11.64 10.62
N ARG A 331 5.37 -12.06 10.08
CA ARG A 331 5.42 -13.09 9.02
C ARG A 331 5.04 -14.47 9.56
N SER A 332 5.37 -14.77 10.81
CA SER A 332 4.94 -16.01 11.47
C SER A 332 3.42 -16.07 11.66
N GLU A 333 2.80 -14.97 12.10
CA GLU A 333 1.34 -14.87 12.22
C GLU A 333 0.66 -14.90 10.84
N ARG A 334 1.24 -14.25 9.82
CA ARG A 334 0.76 -14.30 8.42
C ARG A 334 0.68 -15.73 7.93
N LYS A 335 1.77 -16.49 8.06
CA LYS A 335 1.84 -17.89 7.64
C LYS A 335 0.81 -18.76 8.36
N ARG A 336 0.59 -18.55 9.66
CA ARG A 336 -0.47 -19.26 10.40
C ARG A 336 -1.86 -18.92 9.86
N TRP A 337 -2.12 -17.63 9.65
CA TRP A 337 -3.39 -17.14 9.12
C TRP A 337 -3.69 -17.69 7.72
N GLU A 338 -2.70 -17.76 6.84
CA GLU A 338 -2.80 -18.36 5.50
C GLU A 338 -3.13 -19.85 5.57
N ILE A 339 -2.45 -20.60 6.45
CA ILE A 339 -2.72 -22.04 6.67
C ILE A 339 -4.14 -22.25 7.21
N GLU A 340 -4.59 -21.43 8.16
CA GLU A 340 -5.96 -21.49 8.69
C GLU A 340 -7.00 -21.18 7.62
N HIS A 341 -6.78 -20.15 6.79
CA HIS A 341 -7.68 -19.79 5.70
C HIS A 341 -7.71 -20.85 4.60
N ALA A 342 -6.58 -21.46 4.27
CA ALA A 342 -6.52 -22.55 3.30
C ALA A 342 -7.33 -23.79 3.72
N LYS A 343 -7.52 -24.01 5.03
CA LYS A 343 -8.38 -25.08 5.55
C LYS A 343 -9.88 -24.79 5.38
N HIS A 344 -10.26 -23.51 5.32
CA HIS A 344 -11.63 -23.11 5.08
C HIS A 344 -11.83 -23.07 3.56
N ARG A 345 -12.47 -24.10 2.99
CA ARG A 345 -12.81 -24.11 1.56
C ARG A 345 -13.49 -22.79 1.21
N PRO A 346 -13.07 -22.06 0.16
CA PRO A 346 -13.75 -20.84 -0.24
C PRO A 346 -15.21 -21.21 -0.57
N PHE A 347 -16.12 -20.82 0.31
CA PHE A 347 -17.55 -20.92 0.04
C PHE A 347 -17.89 -19.81 -0.95
N ILE A 348 -17.73 -20.10 -2.24
CA ILE A 348 -18.19 -19.21 -3.31
C ILE A 348 -19.70 -19.37 -3.39
N GLN A 349 -20.43 -18.50 -2.70
CA GLN A 349 -21.86 -18.37 -2.91
C GLN A 349 -22.07 -17.66 -4.25
N SER A 350 -22.34 -18.45 -5.30
CA SER A 350 -22.71 -17.92 -6.62
C SER A 350 -24.05 -17.20 -6.51
N THR A 351 -24.04 -15.88 -6.32
CA THR A 351 -25.22 -15.03 -6.52
C THR A 351 -25.37 -14.70 -8.00
N ARG A 352 -25.64 -15.72 -8.82
CA ARG A 352 -26.26 -15.54 -10.14
C ARG A 352 -27.64 -16.18 -10.05
N ALA A 353 -28.67 -15.33 -9.97
CA ALA A 353 -30.04 -15.68 -10.28
C ALA A 353 -30.29 -15.38 -11.76
#